data_AF-A0A0A7CP17-F1
#
_entry.id   AF-A0A0A7CP17-F1
#
_cell.length_a   1.000
_cell.length_b   1.000
_cell.length_c   1.000
_cell.angle_alpha   90.00
_cell.angle_beta   90.00
_cell.angle_gamma   90.00
#
_symmetry.space_group_name_H-M   'P 1'
#
loop_
_entity.id
_entity.type
_entity.pdbx_description
1 polymer ?
#
loop_
_entity_poly.entity_id
_entity_poly.type
_entity_poly.pdbx_seq_one_letter_code
_entity_poly.pdbx_strand_id
1 'polypeptide(L)'
;MPGTDLTTGSRLVLLLAVYDHVVDGVPARGTYQDVAVQFGVDRSLVSKLWKAHREYVIAASASGPFDIDAFADRLKTKRTGQSGRKPPDIKAIQATVAALPFEARTTYQSAAYHAGLSRSSLHRSTHGD
;
A
#
# COMPACT_ATOMS: atom_id res chain seq x y z
N MET A 1 4.17 19.57 11.65
CA MET A 1 5.34 19.13 10.86
C MET A 1 4.82 18.47 9.60
N PRO A 2 5.14 18.99 8.40
CA PRO A 2 4.75 18.35 7.14
C PRO A 2 5.36 16.94 7.10
N GLY A 3 4.56 15.97 6.68
CA GLY A 3 4.95 14.56 6.63
C GLY A 3 6.05 14.33 5.60
N THR A 4 7.30 14.46 6.03
CA THR A 4 8.45 13.92 5.31
C THR A 4 8.33 12.40 5.37
N ASP A 5 8.02 11.79 4.24
CA ASP A 5 8.03 10.34 4.11
C ASP A 5 9.45 9.85 4.37
N LEU A 6 9.69 9.24 5.53
CA LEU A 6 10.97 8.62 5.84
C LEU A 6 11.28 7.52 4.83
N THR A 7 12.48 7.56 4.28
CA THR A 7 13.01 6.48 3.42
C THR A 7 13.03 5.14 4.16
N THR A 8 13.02 4.03 3.43
CA THR A 8 13.16 2.69 4.02
C THR A 8 14.45 2.58 4.85
N GLY A 9 15.56 3.14 4.37
CA GLY A 9 16.83 3.17 5.10
C GLY A 9 16.70 3.91 6.45
N SER A 10 16.07 5.08 6.47
CA SER A 10 15.83 5.83 7.72
C SER A 10 14.94 5.06 8.71
N ARG A 11 13.96 4.29 8.22
CA ARG A 11 13.11 3.43 9.06
C ARG A 11 13.88 2.27 9.66
N LEU A 12 14.81 1.67 8.90
CA LEU A 12 15.69 0.61 9.41
C LEU A 12 16.64 1.15 10.50
N VAL A 13 17.20 2.35 10.31
CA VAL A 13 18.05 3.00 11.32
C VAL A 13 17.26 3.27 12.61
N LEU A 14 16.02 3.76 12.52
CA LEU A 14 15.16 3.93 13.71
C LEU A 14 14.91 2.60 14.44
N LEU A 15 14.72 1.50 13.70
CA LEU A 15 14.52 0.18 14.29
C LEU A 15 15.77 -0.35 14.98
N LEU A 16 16.95 -0.16 14.39
CA LEU A 16 18.23 -0.49 15.00
C LEU A 16 18.43 0.29 16.30
N ALA A 17 18.15 1.59 16.29
CA ALA A 17 18.23 2.42 17.49
C ALA A 17 17.27 1.95 18.60
N VAL A 18 16.06 1.49 18.26
CA VAL A 18 15.17 0.87 19.25
C VAL A 18 15.75 -0.45 19.77
N TYR A 19 16.36 -1.25 18.89
CA TYR A 19 16.93 -2.56 19.21
C TYR A 19 18.06 -2.48 20.24
N ASP A 20 18.90 -1.44 20.17
CA ASP A 20 20.00 -1.21 21.14
C ASP A 20 19.51 -1.04 22.59
N HIS A 21 18.23 -0.74 22.78
CA HIS A 21 17.59 -0.58 24.10
C HIS A 21 16.64 -1.74 24.46
N VAL A 22 16.69 -2.86 23.72
CA VAL A 22 15.87 -4.04 23.98
C VAL A 22 16.53 -4.92 25.03
N VAL A 23 15.76 -5.25 26.06
CA VAL A 23 16.13 -6.24 27.09
C VAL A 23 15.04 -7.31 27.09
N ASP A 24 15.41 -8.59 27.01
CA ASP A 24 14.49 -9.73 26.94
C ASP A 24 13.41 -9.62 25.84
N GLY A 25 13.79 -9.05 24.69
CA GLY A 25 12.88 -8.88 23.55
C GLY A 25 11.87 -7.73 23.69
N VAL A 26 11.96 -6.94 24.77
CA VAL A 26 11.12 -5.77 25.02
C VAL A 26 11.97 -4.50 25.14
N PRO A 27 11.64 -3.42 24.40
CA PRO A 27 12.30 -2.13 24.61
C PRO A 27 12.04 -1.59 26.01
N ALA A 28 13.06 -1.01 26.63
CA ALA A 28 12.93 -0.37 27.94
C ALA A 28 11.85 0.73 27.93
N ARG A 29 11.32 1.05 29.12
CA ARG A 29 10.34 2.14 29.25
C ARG A 29 11.02 3.46 28.90
N GLY A 30 10.42 4.20 27.96
CA GLY A 30 10.96 5.49 27.51
C GLY A 30 11.65 5.42 26.15
N THR A 31 12.14 4.25 25.73
CA THR A 31 12.94 4.08 24.49
C THR A 31 12.30 4.70 23.25
N TYR A 32 10.99 4.52 23.02
CA TYR A 32 10.36 5.13 21.84
C TYR A 32 10.37 6.66 21.86
N GLN A 33 10.30 7.27 23.05
CA GLN A 33 10.39 8.71 23.21
C GLN A 33 11.83 9.18 22.99
N ASP A 34 12.80 8.46 23.55
CA ASP A 34 14.22 8.82 23.43
C ASP A 34 14.70 8.74 21.98
N VAL A 35 14.37 7.66 21.28
CA VAL A 35 14.64 7.49 19.83
C VAL A 35 13.89 8.55 19.02
N ALA A 36 12.64 8.86 19.36
CA ALA A 36 11.88 9.90 18.67
C ALA A 36 12.54 11.28 18.79
N VAL A 37 13.01 11.64 19.99
CA VAL A 37 13.73 12.89 20.24
C VAL A 37 15.07 12.90 19.51
N GLN A 38 15.84 11.82 19.59
CA GLN A 38 17.15 11.70 18.95
C GLN A 38 17.09 11.91 17.44
N PHE A 39 16.08 11.36 16.78
CA PHE A 39 15.94 11.41 15.33
C PHE A 39 14.95 12.49 14.83
N GLY A 40 14.38 13.28 15.73
CA GLY A 40 13.42 14.33 15.39
C GLY A 40 12.14 13.82 14.72
N VAL A 41 11.67 12.63 15.10
CA VAL A 41 10.48 11.98 14.52
C VAL A 41 9.34 11.85 15.53
N ASP A 42 8.14 11.55 15.05
CA ASP A 42 7.00 11.30 15.93
C ASP A 42 7.16 9.96 16.68
N ARG A 43 6.93 9.96 18.00
CA ARG A 43 6.99 8.74 18.82
C ARG A 43 6.06 7.63 18.32
N SER A 44 4.89 7.99 17.80
CA SER A 44 3.91 7.03 17.26
C SER A 44 4.43 6.35 16.01
N LEU A 45 5.29 7.02 15.21
CA LEU A 45 5.97 6.39 14.08
C LEU A 45 6.93 5.30 14.57
N VAL A 46 7.78 5.61 15.54
CA VAL A 46 8.74 4.65 16.12
C VAL A 46 8.01 3.43 16.68
N SER A 47 6.92 3.65 17.43
CA SER A 47 6.09 2.58 17.97
C SER A 47 5.45 1.70 16.87
N LYS A 48 4.94 2.31 15.79
CA LYS A 48 4.36 1.58 14.65
C LYS A 48 5.41 0.73 13.92
N LEU A 49 6.61 1.29 13.72
CA LEU A 49 7.72 0.55 13.09
C LEU A 49 8.10 -0.66 13.94
N TRP A 50 8.25 -0.49 15.25
CA TRP A 50 8.59 -1.60 16.15
C TRP A 50 7.51 -2.69 16.16
N LYS A 51 6.23 -2.30 16.15
CA LYS A 51 5.12 -3.25 16.03
C LYS A 51 5.21 -4.05 14.72
N ALA A 52 5.43 -3.38 13.60
CA ALA A 52 5.57 -4.03 12.29
C ALA A 52 6.79 -4.99 12.25
N HIS A 53 7.89 -4.62 12.88
CA HIS A 53 9.05 -5.49 13.06
C HIS A 53 8.69 -6.75 13.84
N ARG A 54 8.04 -6.62 15.01
CA ARG A 54 7.63 -7.78 15.82
C ARG A 54 6.69 -8.71 15.06
N GLU A 55 5.70 -8.16 14.38
CA GLU A 55 4.77 -8.94 13.55
C GLU A 55 5.50 -9.68 12.42
N TYR A 56 6.51 -9.07 11.81
CA TYR A 56 7.35 -9.71 10.80
C TYR A 56 8.22 -10.82 11.39
N VAL A 57 8.92 -10.58 12.50
CA VAL A 57 9.74 -11.60 13.19
C VAL A 57 8.90 -12.81 13.60
N ILE A 58 7.70 -12.59 14.15
CA ILE A 58 6.78 -13.67 14.52
C ILE A 58 6.37 -14.47 13.27
N ALA A 59 6.00 -13.79 12.18
CA ALA A 59 5.63 -14.47 10.93
C ALA A 59 6.81 -15.24 10.31
N ALA A 60 8.01 -14.65 10.30
CA ALA A 60 9.23 -15.28 9.78
C ALA A 60 9.61 -16.52 10.60
N SER A 61 9.49 -16.47 11.93
CA SER A 61 9.77 -17.62 12.80
C SER A 61 8.96 -18.87 12.47
N ALA A 62 7.79 -18.71 11.82
CA ALA A 62 6.95 -19.80 11.36
C ALA A 62 7.27 -20.28 9.92
N SER A 63 8.04 -19.51 9.14
CA SER A 63 8.20 -19.70 7.69
C SER A 63 9.65 -19.82 7.21
N GLY A 64 10.66 -19.53 8.05
CA GLY A 64 12.08 -19.66 7.69
C GLY A 64 12.97 -18.57 8.30
N PRO A 65 14.21 -18.40 7.79
CA PRO A 65 15.10 -17.34 8.24
C PRO A 65 14.53 -15.95 7.97
N PHE A 66 14.95 -14.96 8.77
CA PHE A 66 14.53 -13.57 8.61
C PHE A 66 15.03 -13.01 7.28
N ASP A 67 14.11 -12.58 6.41
CA ASP A 67 14.42 -11.98 5.12
C ASP A 67 14.38 -10.44 5.22
N ILE A 68 15.57 -9.83 5.18
CA ILE A 68 15.73 -8.38 5.31
C ILE A 68 15.09 -7.64 4.13
N ASP A 69 15.15 -8.19 2.91
CA ASP A 69 14.62 -7.54 1.72
C ASP A 69 13.08 -7.55 1.75
N ALA A 70 12.48 -8.68 2.13
CA ALA A 70 11.04 -8.78 2.33
C ALA A 70 10.55 -7.85 3.46
N PHE A 71 11.34 -7.69 4.53
CA PHE A 71 11.01 -6.75 5.60
C PHE A 71 11.13 -5.28 5.13
N ALA A 72 12.20 -4.95 4.40
CA ALA A 72 12.41 -3.61 3.82
C ALA A 72 11.27 -3.22 2.88
N ASP A 73 10.74 -4.17 2.10
CA ASP A 73 9.56 -3.99 1.26
C ASP A 73 8.30 -3.65 2.07
N ARG A 74 8.09 -4.33 3.21
CA ARG A 74 6.99 -4.03 4.14
C ARG A 74 7.10 -2.63 4.76
N LEU A 75 8.32 -2.14 4.93
CA LEU A 75 8.58 -0.80 5.47
C LEU A 75 8.42 0.32 4.44
N LYS A 76 8.28 0.02 3.15
CA LYS A 76 8.03 1.05 2.12
C LYS A 76 6.72 1.79 2.40
N THR A 77 6.70 3.11 2.21
CA THR A 77 5.46 3.89 2.25
C THR A 77 4.59 3.49 1.09
N LYS A 78 3.28 3.41 1.31
CA LYS A 78 2.30 3.16 0.22
C LYS A 78 2.15 4.34 -0.74
N ARG A 79 3.00 5.36 -0.69
CA ARG A 79 2.80 6.63 -1.41
C ARG A 79 3.95 7.01 -2.33
N THR A 80 3.78 6.56 -3.57
CA THR A 80 3.65 7.40 -4.79
C THR A 80 3.15 6.45 -5.89
N GLY A 81 1.86 6.52 -6.25
CA GLY A 81 1.29 5.72 -7.35
C GLY A 81 0.10 4.79 -7.01
N GLN A 82 -0.16 4.50 -5.73
CA GLN A 82 -1.35 3.73 -5.30
C GLN A 82 -2.43 4.58 -4.61
N SER A 83 -2.35 5.90 -4.72
CA SER A 83 -3.42 6.78 -4.26
C SER A 83 -4.32 7.16 -5.42
N GLY A 84 -5.62 6.88 -5.28
CA GLY A 84 -6.63 7.19 -6.28
C GLY A 84 -7.49 5.99 -6.63
N ARG A 85 -8.60 6.24 -7.32
CA ARG A 85 -9.42 5.19 -7.91
C ARG A 85 -8.59 4.50 -8.99
N LYS A 86 -8.49 3.17 -8.96
CA LYS A 86 -7.86 2.40 -10.06
C LYS A 86 -8.55 2.79 -11.38
N PRO A 87 -7.79 3.03 -12.46
CA PRO A 87 -8.40 3.29 -13.75
C PRO A 87 -9.27 2.10 -14.16
N PRO A 88 -10.40 2.34 -14.83
CA PRO A 88 -11.25 1.27 -15.32
C PRO A 88 -10.48 0.38 -16.31
N ASP A 89 -10.74 -0.92 -16.27
CA ASP A 89 -10.16 -1.86 -17.22
C ASP A 89 -10.86 -1.74 -18.58
N ILE A 90 -10.28 -0.91 -19.45
CA ILE A 90 -10.82 -0.61 -20.78
C ILE A 90 -10.91 -1.87 -21.64
N LYS A 91 -9.92 -2.77 -21.54
CA LYS A 91 -9.90 -4.00 -22.35
C LYS A 91 -11.03 -4.94 -21.93
N ALA A 92 -11.24 -5.09 -20.62
CA ALA A 92 -12.36 -5.88 -20.11
C ALA A 92 -13.71 -5.29 -20.56
N ILE A 93 -13.88 -3.97 -20.47
CA ILE A 93 -15.11 -3.29 -20.92
C ILE A 93 -15.37 -3.52 -22.42
N GLN A 94 -14.34 -3.36 -23.26
CA GLN A 94 -14.47 -3.59 -24.70
C GLN A 94 -14.81 -5.05 -25.02
N ALA A 95 -14.21 -6.01 -24.31
CA ALA A 95 -14.52 -7.43 -24.46
C ALA A 95 -15.98 -7.74 -24.08
N THR A 96 -16.48 -7.18 -22.96
CA THR A 96 -17.87 -7.34 -22.54
C THR A 96 -18.84 -6.82 -23.61
N VAL A 97 -18.56 -5.64 -24.17
CA VAL A 97 -19.40 -5.03 -25.23
C VAL A 97 -19.34 -5.84 -26.52
N ALA A 98 -18.16 -6.35 -26.89
CA ALA A 98 -17.97 -7.18 -28.07
C ALA A 98 -18.66 -8.55 -27.96
N ALA A 99 -18.93 -9.04 -26.75
CA ALA A 99 -19.65 -10.29 -26.52
C ALA A 99 -21.18 -10.17 -26.61
N LEU A 100 -21.74 -8.95 -26.55
CA LEU A 100 -23.20 -8.72 -26.64
C LEU A 100 -23.75 -9.10 -28.02
N PRO A 101 -25.04 -9.43 -28.21
CA PRO A 101 -25.61 -9.57 -29.55
C PRO A 101 -25.60 -8.22 -30.31
N PHE A 102 -25.58 -8.25 -31.65
CA PHE A 102 -25.49 -7.04 -32.49
C PHE A 102 -26.58 -6.01 -32.16
N GLU A 103 -27.81 -6.48 -31.94
CA GLU A 103 -28.96 -5.66 -31.54
C GLU A 103 -28.70 -4.85 -30.27
N ALA A 104 -27.99 -5.44 -29.30
CA ALA A 104 -27.62 -4.79 -28.04
C ALA A 104 -26.42 -3.84 -28.17
N ARG A 105 -25.68 -3.87 -29.30
CA ARG A 105 -24.54 -2.97 -29.58
C ARG A 105 -24.91 -1.74 -30.40
N THR A 106 -26.16 -1.64 -30.85
CA THR A 106 -26.62 -0.60 -31.78
C THR A 106 -26.53 0.82 -31.22
N THR A 107 -26.80 1.00 -29.92
CA THR A 107 -26.75 2.31 -29.26
C THR A 107 -25.94 2.24 -27.96
N TYR A 108 -25.28 3.34 -27.60
CA TYR A 108 -24.57 3.45 -26.33
C TYR A 108 -25.45 3.15 -25.12
N GLN A 109 -26.73 3.52 -25.18
CA GLN A 109 -27.66 3.28 -24.09
C GLN A 109 -28.00 1.80 -23.95
N SER A 110 -28.26 1.11 -25.07
CA SER A 110 -28.51 -0.33 -25.08
C SER A 110 -27.27 -1.12 -24.64
N ALA A 111 -26.11 -0.80 -25.21
CA ALA A 111 -24.86 -1.47 -24.88
C ALA A 111 -24.47 -1.29 -23.41
N ALA A 112 -24.64 -0.08 -22.86
CA ALA A 112 -24.37 0.19 -21.45
C ALA A 112 -25.31 -0.58 -20.53
N TYR A 113 -26.61 -0.63 -20.84
CA TYR A 113 -27.61 -1.39 -20.09
C TYR A 113 -27.27 -2.88 -20.06
N HIS A 114 -26.99 -3.48 -21.21
CA HIS A 114 -26.68 -4.91 -21.31
C HIS A 114 -25.30 -5.30 -20.77
N ALA A 115 -24.32 -4.38 -20.80
CA ALA A 115 -23.01 -4.59 -20.19
C ALA A 115 -22.96 -4.29 -18.68
N GLY A 116 -24.05 -3.77 -18.10
CA GLY A 116 -24.07 -3.34 -16.69
C GLY A 116 -23.16 -2.14 -16.39
N LEU A 117 -22.92 -1.29 -17.38
CA LEU A 117 -22.04 -0.13 -17.29
C LEU A 117 -22.84 1.17 -17.34
N SER A 118 -22.28 2.26 -16.80
CA SER A 118 -22.86 3.59 -17.06
C SER A 118 -22.57 4.00 -18.50
N ARG A 119 -23.51 4.73 -19.13
CA ARG A 119 -23.33 5.27 -20.48
C ARG A 119 -22.06 6.12 -20.59
N SER A 120 -21.76 6.93 -19.58
CA SER A 120 -20.58 7.78 -19.54
C SER A 120 -19.28 6.99 -19.45
N SER A 121 -19.26 5.89 -18.69
CA SER A 121 -18.11 4.98 -18.60
C SER A 121 -17.84 4.30 -19.93
N LEU A 122 -18.91 3.84 -20.60
CA LEU A 122 -18.80 3.20 -21.91
C LEU A 122 -18.27 4.18 -22.97
N HIS A 123 -18.82 5.39 -23.03
CA HIS A 123 -18.36 6.44 -23.95
C HIS A 123 -16.88 6.79 -23.77
N ARG A 124 -16.44 6.97 -22.51
CA ARG A 124 -15.03 7.27 -22.20
C ARG A 124 -14.09 6.13 -22.61
N SER A 125 -14.53 4.88 -22.48
CA SER A 125 -13.73 3.70 -22.82
C SER A 125 -13.59 3.44 -24.33
N THR A 126 -14.50 3.97 -25.15
CA THR A 126 -14.48 3.78 -26.61
C THR A 126 -13.86 4.95 -27.36
N HIS A 127 -13.89 6.16 -26.79
CA HIS A 127 -13.43 7.38 -27.48
C HIS A 127 -12.09 7.92 -27.00
N GLY A 128 -11.51 7.36 -25.92
CA GLY A 128 -10.14 7.63 -25.48
C GLY A 128 -9.75 9.12 -25.45
N ASP A 129 -10.06 9.80 -24.35
CA ASP A 129 -9.35 11.04 -23.98
C ASP A 129 -8.02 10.71 -23.30
#